data_AF-A0A524LPN0-F1
#
_entry.id   AF-A0A524LPN0-F1
#
_cell.length_a   1.000
_cell.length_b   1.000
_cell.length_c   1.000
_cell.angle_alpha   90.00
_cell.angle_beta   90.00
_cell.angle_gamma   90.00
#
_symmetry.space_group_name_H-M   'P 1'
#
loop_
_entity.id
_entity.type
_entity.pdbx_description
1 polymer ?
#
loop_
_entity_poly.entity_id
_entity_poly.type
_entity_poly.pdbx_seq_one_letter_code
_entity_poly.pdbx_strand_id
1 'polypeptide(L)'
;MIADIIRELDQQKIVVSNPVSLTEILSEVIIIEERDTHFSDMIRILKAGDRYLLQEQTKKKEIVFREAESLEAANAFVQDRLQTYENMWNGCGCKVNYYD
;
A
#
# COMPACT_ATOMS: atom_id res chain seq x y z
N MET A 1 17.82 5.63 3.50
CA MET A 1 16.66 5.36 2.63
C MET A 1 15.62 4.51 3.34
N ILE A 2 15.69 3.17 3.42
CA ILE A 2 14.72 2.41 4.24
C ILE A 2 14.93 2.61 5.75
N ALA A 3 16.19 2.76 6.18
CA ALA A 3 16.53 3.00 7.58
C ALA A 3 15.92 4.31 8.11
N ASP A 4 15.79 5.34 7.26
CA ASP A 4 15.15 6.60 7.63
C ASP A 4 13.64 6.41 7.79
N ILE A 5 13.00 5.66 6.88
CA ILE A 5 11.58 5.29 6.98
C ILE A 5 11.32 4.50 8.27
N ILE A 6 12.17 3.51 8.59
CA ILE A 6 12.04 2.73 9.82
C ILE A 6 12.19 3.62 11.06
N ARG A 7 13.20 4.49 11.08
CA ARG A 7 13.42 5.44 12.18
C ARG A 7 12.24 6.40 12.36
N GLU A 8 11.65 6.86 11.26
CA GLU A 8 10.45 7.68 11.32
C GLU A 8 9.24 6.86 11.78
N LEU A 9 9.09 5.62 11.34
CA LEU A 9 8.01 4.72 11.81
C LEU A 9 8.09 4.44 13.31
N ASP A 10 9.29 4.43 13.89
CA ASP A 10 9.46 4.33 15.35
C ASP A 10 8.90 5.55 16.10
N GLN A 11 8.80 6.71 15.45
CA GLN A 11 8.30 7.96 16.03
C GLN A 11 6.83 8.21 15.72
N GLN A 12 6.35 7.71 14.58
CA GLN A 12 5.00 7.94 14.06
C GLN A 12 4.47 6.72 13.31
N LYS A 13 3.16 6.49 13.36
CA LYS A 13 2.55 5.28 12.76
C LYS A 13 2.57 5.25 11.22
N ILE A 14 2.78 6.39 10.57
CA ILE A 14 2.67 6.56 9.12
C ILE A 14 3.78 7.48 8.65
N VAL A 15 4.47 7.09 7.59
CA VAL A 15 5.49 7.90 6.93
C VAL A 15 5.09 8.12 5.48
N VAL A 16 5.23 9.35 5.00
CA VAL A 16 4.92 9.72 3.62
C VAL A 16 6.21 10.06 2.89
N SER A 17 6.50 9.38 1.79
CA SER A 17 7.66 9.62 0.94
C SER A 17 7.27 10.06 -0.48
N ASN A 18 8.22 10.67 -1.17
CA ASN A 18 8.08 11.01 -2.58
C ASN A 18 8.22 9.75 -3.46
N PRO A 19 7.47 9.60 -4.57
CA PRO A 19 7.64 8.48 -5.51
C PRO A 19 9.07 8.27 -6.04
N VAL A 20 9.90 9.32 -6.14
CA VAL A 20 11.28 9.19 -6.63
C VAL A 20 12.14 8.28 -5.74
N SER A 21 11.88 8.23 -4.43
CA SER A 21 12.64 7.41 -3.48
C SER A 21 12.16 5.94 -3.42
N LEU A 22 11.04 5.61 -4.08
CA LEU A 22 10.44 4.29 -3.96
C LEU A 22 11.32 3.19 -4.57
N THR A 23 11.91 3.41 -5.75
CA THR A 23 12.76 2.41 -6.42
C THR A 23 13.97 2.03 -5.56
N GLU A 24 14.59 3.02 -4.93
CA GLU A 24 15.72 2.82 -4.03
C GLU A 24 15.30 2.03 -2.78
N ILE A 25 14.14 2.37 -2.17
CA ILE A 25 13.58 1.62 -1.04
C ILE A 25 13.27 0.16 -1.43
N LEU A 26 12.67 -0.05 -2.60
CA LEU A 26 12.31 -1.40 -3.09
C LEU A 26 13.54 -2.26 -3.36
N SER A 27 14.71 -1.66 -3.62
CA SER A 27 15.98 -2.39 -3.78
C SER A 27 16.60 -2.86 -2.45
N GLU A 28 16.17 -2.28 -1.32
CA GLU A 28 16.68 -2.56 0.02
C GLU A 28 15.77 -3.50 0.84
N VAL A 29 14.62 -3.90 0.29
CA VAL A 29 13.60 -4.72 0.98
C VAL A 29 13.23 -5.95 0.19
N ILE A 30 12.66 -6.93 0.88
CA ILE A 30 12.06 -8.10 0.24
C ILE A 30 10.59 -7.80 0.00
N ILE A 31 10.14 -7.84 -1.25
CA ILE A 31 8.71 -7.76 -1.59
C ILE A 31 8.10 -9.13 -1.33
N ILE A 32 7.23 -9.22 -0.33
CA ILE A 32 6.48 -10.44 -0.02
C ILE A 32 5.29 -10.55 -0.96
N GLU A 33 4.59 -9.43 -1.14
CA GLU A 33 3.37 -9.38 -1.94
C GLU A 33 3.22 -8.01 -2.59
N GLU A 34 2.71 -8.00 -3.82
CA GLU A 34 2.36 -6.81 -4.57
C GLU A 34 0.99 -7.05 -5.22
N ARG A 35 0.07 -6.10 -5.06
CA ARG A 35 -1.24 -6.12 -5.71
C ARG A 35 -1.56 -4.77 -6.32
N ASP A 36 -2.05 -4.79 -7.55
CA ASP A 36 -2.69 -3.64 -8.16
C ASP A 36 -4.09 -3.48 -7.55
N THR A 37 -4.36 -2.31 -6.98
CA THR A 37 -5.68 -2.01 -6.42
C THR A 37 -6.68 -1.53 -7.48
N HIS A 38 -6.22 -1.24 -8.70
CA HIS A 38 -6.99 -0.65 -9.81
C HIS A 38 -7.73 0.66 -9.46
N PHE A 39 -7.44 1.23 -8.28
CA PHE A 39 -8.13 2.40 -7.74
C PHE A 39 -7.16 3.44 -7.20
N SER A 40 -6.14 3.02 -6.45
CA SER A 40 -5.08 3.88 -5.90
C SER A 40 -3.68 3.32 -6.18
N ASP A 41 -3.48 2.70 -7.34
CA ASP A 41 -2.20 2.07 -7.75
C ASP A 41 -1.85 0.85 -6.88
N MET A 42 -0.57 0.53 -6.70
CA MET A 42 -0.10 -0.67 -6.01
C MET A 42 -0.18 -0.58 -4.49
N ILE A 43 -0.56 -1.69 -3.84
CA ILE A 43 -0.33 -1.98 -2.43
C ILE A 43 0.69 -3.12 -2.30
N ARG A 44 1.68 -2.95 -1.42
CA ARG A 44 2.77 -3.91 -1.23
C ARG A 44 2.94 -4.29 0.23
N ILE A 45 3.23 -5.57 0.47
CA ILE A 45 3.77 -6.06 1.73
C ILE A 45 5.27 -6.25 1.53
N LEU A 46 6.05 -5.53 2.33
CA LEU A 46 7.50 -5.49 2.28
C LEU A 46 8.07 -6.06 3.58
N LYS A 47 9.24 -6.67 3.51
CA LYS A 47 10.02 -7.10 4.67
C LYS A 47 11.37 -6.41 4.68
N ALA A 48 11.64 -5.70 5.76
CA ALA A 48 12.89 -5.00 6.01
C ALA A 48 13.51 -5.55 7.30
N GLY A 49 14.46 -6.47 7.17
CA GLY A 49 14.97 -7.24 8.31
C GLY A 49 13.86 -8.09 8.96
N ASP A 50 13.60 -7.84 10.23
CA ASP A 50 12.56 -8.55 11.01
C ASP A 50 11.20 -7.84 11.03
N ARG A 51 11.09 -6.70 10.32
CA ARG A 51 9.86 -5.89 10.28
C ARG A 51 9.06 -6.10 9.01
N TYR A 52 7.74 -6.05 9.16
CA TYR A 52 6.80 -6.02 8.05
C TYR A 52 6.31 -4.60 7.82
N LEU A 53 6.41 -4.14 6.58
CA LEU A 53 5.96 -2.81 6.16
C LEU A 53 4.88 -2.95 5.10
N LEU A 54 3.86 -2.13 5.21
CA LEU A 54 2.86 -1.91 4.17
C LEU A 54 3.25 -0.65 3.41
N GLN A 55 3.32 -0.76 2.10
CA GLN A 55 3.47 0.39 1.22
C GLN A 55 2.19 0.56 0.41
N GLU A 56 1.59 1.73 0.49
CA GLU A 56 0.43 2.15 -0.28
C GLU A 56 0.79 3.37 -1.13
N GLN A 57 0.08 3.57 -2.23
CA GLN A 57 0.11 4.85 -2.94
C GLN A 57 -1.24 5.54 -2.78
N THR A 58 -1.23 6.84 -2.49
CA THR A 58 -2.47 7.62 -2.40
C THR A 58 -2.89 8.09 -3.78
N LYS A 59 -4.15 8.53 -3.92
CA LYS A 59 -4.63 9.20 -5.14
C LYS A 59 -3.84 10.45 -5.52
N LYS A 60 -3.11 11.04 -4.56
CA LYS A 60 -2.21 12.18 -4.79
C LYS A 60 -0.82 11.76 -5.25
N LYS A 61 -0.60 10.47 -5.52
CA LYS A 61 0.70 9.85 -5.86
C LYS A 61 1.73 9.95 -4.73
N GLU A 62 1.27 10.07 -3.49
CA GLU A 62 2.14 10.02 -2.32
C GLU A 62 2.37 8.55 -1.96
N ILE A 63 3.62 8.20 -1.65
CA ILE A 63 3.95 6.85 -1.18
C ILE A 63 3.84 6.85 0.33
N VAL A 64 3.07 5.91 0.88
CA VAL A 64 2.79 5.82 2.31
C VAL A 64 3.34 4.51 2.83
N PHE A 65 4.11 4.57 3.91
CA PHE A 65 4.60 3.41 4.63
C PHE A 65 3.93 3.30 6.00
N ARG A 66 3.60 2.07 6.39
CA ARG A 66 3.08 1.71 7.71
C ARG A 66 3.78 0.45 8.20
N GLU A 67 3.98 0.33 9.50
CA GLU A 67 4.45 -0.92 10.09
C GLU A 67 3.28 -1.87 10.39
N ALA A 68 3.51 -3.16 10.20
CA ALA A 68 2.61 -4.23 10.59
C ALA A 68 3.29 -5.14 11.61
N GLU A 69 2.54 -5.54 12.64
CA GLU A 69 3.06 -6.39 13.73
C GLU A 69 3.42 -7.80 13.25
N SER A 70 2.76 -8.30 12.21
CA SER A 70 3.03 -9.59 11.60
C SER A 70 2.62 -9.62 10.13
N LEU A 71 3.00 -10.69 9.43
CA LEU A 71 2.54 -10.96 8.08
C LEU A 71 1.01 -11.15 8.03
N GLU A 72 0.40 -11.80 9.03
CA GLU A 72 -1.07 -11.92 9.07
C GLU A 72 -1.75 -10.55 9.23
N ALA A 73 -1.21 -9.67 10.08
CA ALA A 73 -1.74 -8.32 10.25
C ALA A 73 -1.61 -7.50 8.95
N ALA A 74 -0.49 -7.61 8.25
CA ALA A 74 -0.29 -6.97 6.95
C ALA A 74 -1.30 -7.49 5.92
N ASN A 75 -1.51 -8.80 5.86
CA ASN A 75 -2.51 -9.40 4.97
C ASN A 75 -3.93 -8.94 5.28
N ALA A 76 -4.31 -8.93 6.56
CA ALA A 76 -5.63 -8.47 6.98
C ALA A 76 -5.88 -7.02 6.57
N PHE A 77 -4.88 -6.15 6.69
CA PHE A 77 -4.97 -4.77 6.23
C PHE A 77 -5.19 -4.67 4.72
N VAL A 78 -4.42 -5.42 3.91
CA VAL A 78 -4.59 -5.44 2.45
C VAL A 78 -5.99 -5.90 2.08
N GLN A 79 -6.50 -6.96 2.71
CA GLN A 79 -7.87 -7.46 2.45
C GLN A 79 -8.94 -6.44 2.83
N ASP A 80 -8.84 -5.77 3.98
CA ASP A 80 -9.76 -4.71 4.39
C ASP A 80 -9.78 -3.55 3.38
N ARG A 81 -8.61 -3.18 2.83
CA ARG A 81 -8.53 -2.16 1.78
C ARG A 81 -9.16 -2.58 0.47
N LEU A 82 -8.90 -3.78 0.01
CA LEU A 82 -9.54 -4.28 -1.22
C LEU A 82 -11.05 -4.38 -1.04
N GLN A 83 -11.52 -4.87 0.11
CA GLN A 83 -12.95 -4.92 0.42
C GLN A 83 -13.58 -3.52 0.47
N THR A 84 -12.86 -2.53 1.00
CA THR A 84 -13.31 -1.14 0.97
C THR A 84 -13.51 -0.67 -0.47
N TYR A 85 -12.57 -0.95 -1.38
CA TYR A 85 -12.68 -0.55 -2.79
C TYR A 85 -13.82 -1.28 -3.51
N GLU A 86 -14.00 -2.57 -3.29
CA GLU A 86 -15.15 -3.34 -3.80
C GLU A 86 -16.49 -2.74 -3.32
N ASN A 87 -16.58 -2.37 -2.05
CA ASN A 87 -17.77 -1.72 -1.52
C ASN A 87 -18.04 -0.34 -2.13
N MET A 88 -16.99 0.40 -2.50
CA MET A 88 -17.14 1.66 -3.23
C MET A 88 -17.68 1.46 -4.65
N TRP A 89 -17.33 0.34 -5.28
CA TRP A 89 -17.84 -0.03 -6.61
C TRP A 89 -19.24 -0.64 -6.58
N ASN A 90 -19.65 -1.24 -5.47
CA ASN A 90 -21.00 -1.77 -5.26
C ASN A 90 -22.12 -0.69 -5.10
N GLY A 91 -21.87 0.54 -5.55
CA GLY A 91 -22.92 1.52 -5.80
C GLY A 91 -23.79 1.13 -7.01
N CYS A 92 -25.03 1.61 -7.07
CA CYS A 92 -26.05 1.23 -8.07
C CYS A 92 -25.48 1.24 -9.51
N GLY A 93 -25.26 0.04 -10.06
CA GLY A 93 -24.70 -0.14 -11.41
C GLY A 93 -25.66 0.38 -12.48
N CYS A 94 -25.27 1.46 -13.16
CA CYS A 94 -25.97 1.91 -14.36
C CYS A 94 -25.57 1.02 -15.54
N LYS A 95 -26.56 0.46 -16.24
CA LYS A 95 -26.35 -0.15 -17.55
C LYS A 95 -25.95 0.96 -18.54
N VAL A 96 -24.71 0.94 -19.01
CA VAL A 96 -24.24 1.84 -20.06
C VAL A 96 -24.31 1.10 -21.40
N ASN A 97 -25.26 1.49 -22.24
CA ASN A 97 -25.26 1.09 -23.65
C ASN A 97 -24.29 2.01 -24.40
N TYR A 98 -23.21 1.44 -24.96
CA TYR A 98 -22.19 2.20 -25.71
C TYR A 98 -22.54 2.36 -27.21
N TYR A 99 -23.63 1.76 -27.67
CA TYR A 99 -23.96 1.64 -29.10
C TYR A 99 -25.46 1.81 -29.41
N ASP A 100 -26.20 2.58 -28.58
CA ASP A 100 -27.52 3.11 -28.96
C ASP A 100 -27.39 4.59 -29.34
#